data_AF-V4Q7H3-F1
#
_entry.id   AF-V4Q7H3-F1
#
_cell.length_a   1.000
_cell.length_b   1.000
_cell.length_c   1.000
_cell.angle_alpha   90.00
_cell.angle_beta   90.00
_cell.angle_gamma   90.00
#
_symmetry.space_group_name_H-M   'P 1'
#
loop_
_entity.id
_entity.type
_entity.pdbx_description
1 polymer ?
#
loop_
_entity_poly.entity_id
_entity_poly.type
_entity_poly.pdbx_seq_one_letter_code
_entity_poly.pdbx_strand_id
1 'polypeptide(L)'
;MFPDAAALKIPSFGTWMHYAAAFGNVEIVKYLMVSGLDINSSENRDGRMPLDYASSNNNIEVVKYIIDQGCKFDTSTSVRNPLFAAIIGGSEKIVSMLLAAGIDTSKRYVIGSEYNQPLDAVAFAMLQGQRGIARLIALRNSSGDEVIAEAIMLEGLNLAIAITTKSNQ
;
A
#
# COMPACT_ATOMS: atom_id res chain seq x y z
N MET A 1 32.65 -14.39 -12.47
CA MET A 1 31.43 -14.45 -13.30
C MET A 1 30.38 -15.16 -12.48
N PHE A 2 29.36 -14.44 -11.98
CA PHE A 2 28.26 -15.08 -11.27
C PHE A 2 27.41 -15.86 -12.29
N PRO A 3 26.92 -17.07 -11.96
CA PRO A 3 26.11 -17.86 -12.87
C PRO A 3 24.83 -17.13 -13.24
N ASP A 4 24.32 -17.40 -14.44
CA ASP A 4 23.07 -16.85 -14.95
C ASP A 4 21.92 -17.12 -13.96
N ALA A 5 21.38 -16.04 -13.39
CA ALA A 5 20.36 -16.08 -12.34
C ALA A 5 19.06 -16.76 -12.80
N ALA A 6 18.85 -16.91 -14.12
CA ALA A 6 17.72 -17.61 -14.69
C ALA A 6 17.78 -19.15 -14.50
N ALA A 7 18.96 -19.72 -14.27
CA ALA A 7 19.16 -21.18 -14.18
C ALA A 7 18.95 -21.76 -12.77
N LEU A 8 18.94 -20.91 -11.74
CA LEU A 8 18.68 -21.31 -10.37
C LEU A 8 17.24 -20.95 -10.02
N LYS A 9 16.45 -21.88 -9.47
CA LYS A 9 15.14 -21.60 -8.83
C LYS A 9 15.28 -20.77 -7.54
N ILE A 10 16.32 -19.95 -7.43
CA ILE A 10 16.41 -18.90 -6.42
C ILE A 10 15.34 -17.86 -6.73
N PRO A 11 14.62 -17.35 -5.72
CA PRO A 11 13.79 -16.18 -5.92
C PRO A 11 14.64 -15.09 -6.59
N SER A 12 14.08 -14.43 -7.62
CA SER A 12 14.75 -13.36 -8.36
C SER A 12 15.46 -12.39 -7.41
N PHE A 13 16.56 -11.76 -7.84
CA PHE A 13 17.27 -10.78 -7.02
C PHE A 13 16.33 -9.70 -6.44
N GLY A 14 15.27 -9.31 -7.17
CA GLY A 14 14.21 -8.42 -6.67
C GLY A 14 13.55 -8.90 -5.37
N THR A 15 13.37 -10.21 -5.20
CA THR A 15 12.72 -10.84 -4.05
C THR A 15 13.43 -10.53 -2.72
N TRP A 16 14.75 -10.31 -2.72
CA TRP A 16 15.48 -9.98 -1.49
C TRP A 16 15.10 -8.59 -0.95
N MET A 17 14.86 -7.63 -1.86
CA MET A 17 14.41 -6.30 -1.47
C MET A 17 13.01 -6.35 -0.84
N HIS A 18 12.11 -7.19 -1.38
CA HIS A 18 10.79 -7.42 -0.80
C HIS A 18 10.88 -8.00 0.61
N TYR A 19 11.72 -9.01 0.83
CA TYR A 19 11.90 -9.60 2.17
C TYR A 19 12.52 -8.61 3.16
N ALA A 20 13.57 -7.90 2.77
CA ALA A 20 14.20 -6.90 3.62
C ALA A 20 13.18 -5.84 4.07
N ALA A 21 12.31 -5.42 3.15
CA ALA A 21 11.25 -4.47 3.43
C ALA A 21 10.12 -5.07 4.30
N ALA A 22 9.74 -6.32 4.06
CA ALA A 22 8.73 -7.05 4.84
C ALA A 22 9.17 -7.30 6.29
N PHE A 23 10.46 -7.54 6.53
CA PHE A 23 11.02 -7.77 7.87
C PHE A 23 11.49 -6.48 8.57
N GLY A 24 11.36 -5.32 7.94
CA GLY A 24 11.62 -4.03 8.57
C GLY A 24 13.10 -3.69 8.76
N ASN A 25 14.01 -4.37 8.06
CA ASN A 25 15.44 -4.18 8.25
C ASN A 25 16.01 -3.11 7.29
N VAL A 26 16.06 -1.87 7.76
CA VAL A 26 16.57 -0.72 7.01
C VAL A 26 18.02 -0.91 6.55
N GLU A 27 18.87 -1.51 7.38
CA GLU A 27 20.29 -1.70 7.04
C GLU A 27 20.47 -2.71 5.89
N ILE A 28 19.65 -3.77 5.86
CA ILE A 28 19.63 -4.68 4.71
C ILE A 28 19.09 -3.97 3.47
N VAL A 29 18.03 -3.16 3.58
CA VAL A 29 17.51 -2.39 2.44
C VAL A 29 18.59 -1.46 1.86
N LYS A 30 19.32 -0.74 2.71
CA LYS A 30 20.46 0.10 2.29
C LYS A 30 21.56 -0.72 1.60
N TYR A 31 21.96 -1.85 2.19
CA TYR A 31 22.98 -2.72 1.64
C TYR A 31 22.60 -3.25 0.25
N LEU A 32 21.34 -3.66 0.07
CA LEU A 32 20.83 -4.16 -1.20
C LEU A 32 20.81 -3.06 -2.27
N MET A 33 20.46 -1.83 -1.91
CA MET A 33 20.53 -0.69 -2.83
C MET A 33 21.98 -0.39 -3.27
N VAL A 34 22.94 -0.40 -2.35
CA VAL A 34 24.38 -0.24 -2.68
C VAL A 34 24.88 -1.38 -3.58
N SER A 35 24.29 -2.56 -3.45
CA SER A 35 24.59 -3.73 -4.28
C SER A 35 23.93 -3.68 -5.67
N GLY A 36 23.21 -2.60 -5.99
CA GLY A 36 22.60 -2.36 -7.31
C GLY A 36 21.17 -2.91 -7.47
N LEU A 37 20.51 -3.34 -6.39
CA LEU A 37 19.10 -3.74 -6.46
C LEU A 37 18.18 -2.53 -6.47
N ASP A 38 17.13 -2.59 -7.31
CA ASP A 38 16.12 -1.53 -7.40
C ASP A 38 15.11 -1.60 -6.24
N ILE A 39 14.98 -0.49 -5.51
CA ILE A 39 14.00 -0.31 -4.43
C ILE A 39 12.55 -0.31 -4.94
N ASN A 40 12.36 -0.13 -6.25
CA ASN A 40 11.08 -0.20 -6.94
C ASN A 40 10.82 -1.56 -7.60
N SER A 41 11.66 -2.57 -7.35
CA SER A 41 11.54 -3.87 -8.01
C SER A 41 10.13 -4.45 -7.83
N SER A 42 9.47 -4.74 -8.95
CA SER A 42 8.18 -5.44 -8.98
C SER A 42 8.34 -6.89 -9.46
N GLU A 43 9.57 -7.40 -9.48
CA GLU A 43 9.90 -8.75 -9.95
C GLU A 43 9.58 -9.80 -8.89
N ASN A 44 8.32 -9.88 -8.47
CA ASN A 44 7.79 -10.96 -7.65
C ASN A 44 6.51 -11.52 -8.28
N ARG A 45 6.02 -12.63 -7.72
CA ARG A 45 4.84 -13.34 -8.24
C ARG A 45 3.56 -12.49 -8.19
N ASP A 46 3.50 -11.53 -7.28
CA ASP A 46 2.33 -10.70 -7.01
C ASP A 46 2.41 -9.32 -7.69
N GLY A 47 3.49 -9.03 -8.43
CA GLY A 47 3.76 -7.72 -9.01
C GLY A 47 3.89 -6.56 -8.00
N ARG A 48 4.09 -6.86 -6.71
CA ARG A 48 4.16 -5.89 -5.60
C ARG A 48 5.54 -5.24 -5.46
N MET A 49 5.58 -4.05 -4.88
CA MET A 49 6.83 -3.35 -4.57
C MET A 49 7.27 -3.61 -3.12
N PRO A 50 8.55 -3.41 -2.78
CA PRO A 50 9.03 -3.49 -1.40
C PRO A 50 8.24 -2.59 -0.44
N LEU A 51 7.81 -1.41 -0.92
CA LEU A 51 6.97 -0.48 -0.16
C LEU A 51 5.62 -1.07 0.26
N ASP A 52 5.02 -1.95 -0.57
CA ASP A 52 3.74 -2.58 -0.23
C ASP A 52 3.91 -3.50 0.99
N TYR A 53 4.97 -4.31 1.01
CA TYR A 53 5.25 -5.21 2.14
C TYR A 53 5.66 -4.45 3.41
N ALA A 54 6.48 -3.41 3.29
CA ALA A 54 6.82 -2.56 4.44
C ALA A 54 5.58 -1.88 5.01
N SER A 55 4.68 -1.43 4.15
CA SER A 55 3.42 -0.78 4.55
C SER A 55 2.45 -1.74 5.23
N SER A 56 2.24 -2.94 4.68
CA SER A 56 1.34 -3.94 5.27
C SER A 56 1.84 -4.48 6.60
N ASN A 57 3.16 -4.54 6.79
CA ASN A 57 3.77 -5.06 8.01
C ASN A 57 4.07 -3.96 9.04
N ASN A 58 3.63 -2.72 8.79
CA ASN A 58 3.84 -1.57 9.68
C ASN A 58 5.32 -1.24 9.96
N ASN A 59 6.21 -1.46 8.99
CA ASN A 59 7.64 -1.16 9.10
C ASN A 59 7.93 0.31 8.81
N ILE A 60 7.56 1.18 9.76
CA ILE A 60 7.60 2.65 9.63
C ILE A 60 8.96 3.18 9.15
N GLU A 61 10.06 2.68 9.72
CA GLU A 61 11.41 3.16 9.37
C GLU A 61 11.82 2.81 7.94
N VAL A 62 11.47 1.60 7.48
CA VAL A 62 11.69 1.19 6.09
C VAL A 62 10.80 2.00 5.16
N VAL A 63 9.52 2.19 5.47
CA VAL A 63 8.61 3.02 4.66
C VAL A 63 9.19 4.42 4.50
N LYS A 64 9.59 5.05 5.61
CA LYS A 64 10.19 6.38 5.59
C LYS A 64 11.42 6.41 4.68
N TYR A 65 12.34 5.46 4.87
CA TYR A 65 13.54 5.36 4.04
C TYR A 65 13.20 5.22 2.55
N ILE A 66 12.26 4.33 2.20
CA ILE A 66 11.86 4.11 0.81
C ILE A 66 11.24 5.37 0.19
N ILE A 67 10.40 6.10 0.93
CA ILE A 67 9.81 7.38 0.49
C ILE A 67 10.92 8.43 0.30
N ASP A 68 11.87 8.53 1.24
CA ASP A 68 13.00 9.47 1.18
C ASP A 68 13.92 9.20 -0.02
N GLN A 69 13.98 7.95 -0.51
CA GLN A 69 14.71 7.58 -1.74
C GLN A 69 13.95 7.90 -3.03
N GLY A 70 12.75 8.51 -2.97
CA GLY A 70 11.98 8.90 -4.15
C GLY A 70 11.31 7.73 -4.88
N CYS A 71 10.90 6.70 -4.14
CA CYS A 71 10.21 5.52 -4.68
C CYS A 71 8.97 5.89 -5.52
N LYS A 72 8.77 5.17 -6.63
CA LYS A 72 7.63 5.36 -7.54
C LYS A 72 6.43 4.54 -7.09
N PHE A 73 5.61 5.07 -6.18
CA PHE A 73 4.40 4.39 -5.71
C PHE A 73 3.17 4.54 -6.63
N ASP A 74 3.22 5.44 -7.62
CA ASP A 74 2.11 5.69 -8.54
C ASP A 74 2.28 4.98 -9.89
N THR A 75 2.30 3.65 -9.88
CA THR A 75 2.43 2.86 -11.11
C THR A 75 1.06 2.43 -11.66
N SER A 76 0.98 2.25 -12.99
CA SER A 76 -0.27 2.08 -13.76
C SER A 76 -0.99 0.75 -13.56
N THR A 77 -0.43 -0.17 -12.78
CA THR A 77 -1.01 -1.50 -12.56
C THR A 77 -1.88 -1.51 -11.31
N SER A 78 -3.12 -1.99 -11.43
CA SER A 78 -4.14 -2.08 -10.37
C SER A 78 -3.71 -2.88 -9.12
N VAL A 79 -2.69 -3.73 -9.24
CA VAL A 79 -2.17 -4.54 -8.13
C VAL A 79 -1.30 -3.72 -7.16
N ARG A 80 -0.84 -2.54 -7.58
CA ARG A 80 0.15 -1.72 -6.86
C ARG A 80 -0.53 -0.51 -6.25
N ASN A 81 -0.78 -0.58 -4.94
CA ASN A 81 -1.18 0.61 -4.20
C ASN A 81 -0.75 0.51 -2.72
N PRO A 82 0.37 1.16 -2.35
CA PRO A 82 0.87 1.09 -0.98
C PRO A 82 -0.07 1.77 0.04
N LEU A 83 -1.01 2.62 -0.40
CA LEU A 83 -2.06 3.14 0.47
C LEU A 83 -2.96 2.01 0.98
N PHE A 84 -3.42 1.10 0.12
CA PHE A 84 -4.22 -0.04 0.55
C PHE A 84 -3.40 -1.01 1.41
N ALA A 85 -2.12 -1.21 1.10
CA ALA A 85 -1.24 -2.00 1.96
C ALA A 85 -1.11 -1.38 3.36
N ALA A 86 -0.98 -0.05 3.47
CA ALA A 86 -0.94 0.66 4.74
C ALA A 86 -2.26 0.56 5.52
N ILE A 87 -3.40 0.59 4.83
CA ILE A 87 -4.73 0.36 5.43
C ILE A 87 -4.83 -1.09 5.93
N ILE A 88 -4.37 -2.09 5.15
CA ILE A 88 -4.31 -3.48 5.63
C ILE A 88 -3.45 -3.60 6.89
N GLY A 89 -2.30 -2.92 6.93
CA GLY A 89 -1.42 -2.86 8.10
C GLY A 89 -1.96 -2.03 9.27
N GLY A 90 -3.06 -1.28 9.08
CA GLY A 90 -3.71 -0.48 10.12
C GLY A 90 -2.88 0.69 10.68
N SER A 91 -1.91 1.20 9.91
CA SER A 91 -0.96 2.19 10.40
C SER A 91 -1.28 3.61 9.95
N GLU A 92 -1.89 4.41 10.83
CA GLU A 92 -2.16 5.84 10.60
C GLU A 92 -0.90 6.64 10.25
N LYS A 93 0.23 6.27 10.85
CA LYS A 93 1.51 6.94 10.61
C LYS A 93 2.01 6.69 9.19
N ILE A 94 1.93 5.45 8.69
CA ILE A 94 2.31 5.12 7.32
C ILE A 94 1.37 5.78 6.32
N VAL A 95 0.06 5.75 6.59
CA VAL A 95 -0.93 6.46 5.77
C VAL A 95 -0.57 7.95 5.70
N SER A 96 -0.29 8.60 6.82
CA SER A 96 0.09 10.01 6.86
C SER A 96 1.36 10.30 6.05
N MET A 97 2.38 9.43 6.13
CA MET A 97 3.61 9.56 5.33
C MET A 97 3.33 9.46 3.83
N LEU A 98 2.48 8.51 3.41
CA LEU A 98 2.11 8.33 2.01
C LEU A 98 1.28 9.51 1.48
N LEU A 99 0.32 10.02 2.27
CA LEU A 99 -0.48 11.20 1.91
C LEU A 99 0.40 12.45 1.79
N ALA A 100 1.37 12.62 2.68
CA ALA A 100 2.35 13.70 2.62
C ALA A 100 3.28 13.59 1.41
N ALA A 101 3.62 12.36 1.00
CA ALA A 101 4.39 12.08 -0.22
C ALA A 101 3.56 12.33 -1.51
N GLY A 102 2.26 12.60 -1.40
CA GLY A 102 1.41 12.91 -2.55
C GLY A 102 0.88 11.68 -3.28
N ILE A 103 0.68 10.56 -2.59
CA ILE A 103 0.04 9.38 -3.17
C ILE A 103 -1.35 9.69 -3.72
N ASP A 104 -1.68 9.12 -4.87
CA ASP A 104 -3.01 9.18 -5.45
C ASP A 104 -4.01 8.33 -4.63
N THR A 105 -4.98 9.01 -4.01
CA THR A 105 -6.05 8.41 -3.20
C THR A 105 -7.28 8.04 -4.03
N SER A 106 -7.34 8.42 -5.31
CA SER A 106 -8.49 8.17 -6.19
C SER A 106 -8.54 6.74 -6.73
N LYS A 107 -7.40 6.04 -6.68
CA LYS A 107 -7.31 4.64 -7.09
C LYS A 107 -8.23 3.77 -6.23
N ARG A 108 -8.94 2.88 -6.90
CA ARG A 108 -9.86 1.94 -6.26
C ARG A 108 -9.28 0.53 -6.25
N TYR A 109 -9.43 -0.15 -5.13
CA TYR A 109 -9.02 -1.54 -4.92
C TYR A 109 -10.17 -2.49 -5.24
N VAL A 110 -9.90 -3.51 -6.03
CA VAL A 110 -10.86 -4.56 -6.35
C VAL A 110 -10.59 -5.76 -5.45
N ILE A 111 -11.51 -6.04 -4.52
CA ILE A 111 -11.43 -7.23 -3.65
C ILE A 111 -11.84 -8.46 -4.48
N GLY A 112 -10.88 -9.22 -4.99
CA GLY A 112 -11.14 -10.50 -5.66
C GLY A 112 -12.01 -10.39 -6.93
N SER A 113 -12.11 -11.49 -7.69
CA SER A 113 -13.01 -11.55 -8.85
C SER A 113 -14.49 -11.65 -8.46
N GLU A 114 -14.77 -11.95 -7.19
CA GLU A 114 -16.11 -12.30 -6.69
C GLU A 114 -16.92 -11.07 -6.24
N TYR A 115 -16.27 -9.97 -5.83
CA TYR A 115 -17.00 -8.79 -5.34
C TYR A 115 -17.21 -7.68 -6.36
N ASN A 116 -16.49 -7.68 -7.50
CA ASN A 116 -16.60 -6.79 -8.69
C ASN A 116 -16.95 -5.30 -8.46
N GLN A 117 -16.87 -4.81 -7.22
CA GLN A 117 -17.16 -3.46 -6.79
C GLN A 117 -15.83 -2.85 -6.31
N PRO A 118 -15.22 -1.96 -7.12
CA PRO A 118 -13.98 -1.31 -6.74
C PRO A 118 -14.22 -0.37 -5.54
N LEU A 119 -13.52 -0.63 -4.43
CA LEU A 119 -13.56 0.19 -3.21
C LEU A 119 -12.51 1.29 -3.27
N ASP A 120 -12.91 2.53 -2.97
CA ASP A 120 -11.93 3.56 -2.66
C ASP A 120 -11.27 3.32 -1.29
N ALA A 121 -10.21 4.08 -1.03
CA ALA A 121 -9.41 3.92 0.19
C ALA A 121 -10.19 4.27 1.47
N VAL A 122 -11.19 5.17 1.41
CA VAL A 122 -12.01 5.54 2.58
C VAL A 122 -12.98 4.42 2.91
N ALA A 123 -13.71 3.91 1.93
CA ALA A 123 -14.64 2.80 2.08
C ALA A 123 -13.91 1.52 2.53
N PHE A 124 -12.71 1.25 2.00
CA PHE A 124 -11.89 0.12 2.45
C PHE A 124 -11.42 0.27 3.91
N ALA A 125 -10.98 1.47 4.33
CA ALA A 125 -10.64 1.72 5.72
C ALA A 125 -11.85 1.59 6.66
N MET A 126 -13.03 2.07 6.24
CA MET A 126 -14.28 1.89 6.98
C MET A 126 -14.69 0.43 7.11
N LEU A 127 -14.55 -0.37 6.05
CA LEU A 127 -14.82 -1.81 6.07
C LEU A 127 -13.95 -2.54 7.11
N GLN A 128 -12.71 -2.09 7.30
CA GLN A 128 -11.77 -2.63 8.30
C GLN A 128 -12.00 -2.04 9.71
N GLY A 129 -12.98 -1.15 9.91
CA GLY A 129 -13.22 -0.47 11.19
C GLY A 129 -12.20 0.61 11.54
N GLN A 130 -11.35 1.03 10.60
CA GLN A 130 -10.24 1.94 10.83
C GLN A 130 -10.66 3.41 10.62
N ARG A 131 -11.54 3.90 11.50
CA ARG A 131 -12.14 5.25 11.38
C ARG A 131 -11.10 6.38 11.35
N GLY A 132 -10.00 6.27 12.11
CA GLY A 132 -8.93 7.27 12.11
C GLY A 132 -8.23 7.38 10.75
N ILE A 133 -7.90 6.23 10.15
CA ILE A 133 -7.32 6.16 8.80
C ILE A 133 -8.30 6.69 7.75
N ALA A 134 -9.57 6.29 7.82
CA ALA A 134 -10.60 6.79 6.92
C ALA A 134 -10.72 8.33 6.99
N ARG A 135 -10.66 8.89 8.20
CA ARG A 135 -10.68 10.34 8.42
C ARG A 135 -9.46 11.05 7.84
N LEU A 136 -8.26 10.50 8.01
CA LEU A 136 -7.04 11.07 7.43
C LEU A 136 -7.14 11.19 5.90
N ILE A 137 -7.63 10.14 5.24
CA ILE A 137 -7.78 10.10 3.78
C ILE A 137 -8.91 11.04 3.34
N ALA A 138 -10.05 11.05 4.05
CA ALA A 138 -11.16 11.94 3.74
C ALA A 138 -10.78 13.41 3.85
N LEU A 139 -10.03 13.80 4.89
CA LEU A 139 -9.51 15.16 5.05
C LEU A 139 -8.51 15.53 3.95
N ARG A 140 -7.68 14.59 3.50
CA ARG A 140 -6.80 14.84 2.37
C ARG A 140 -7.61 15.11 1.10
N ASN A 141 -8.64 14.30 0.84
CA ASN A 141 -9.48 14.42 -0.35
C ASN A 141 -10.34 15.69 -0.34
N SER A 142 -10.76 16.14 0.84
CA SER A 142 -11.53 17.37 1.02
C SER A 142 -10.69 18.64 1.11
N SER A 143 -9.37 18.56 0.88
CA SER A 143 -8.44 19.68 1.08
C SER A 143 -8.49 20.27 2.51
N GLY A 144 -8.80 19.43 3.50
CA GLY A 144 -8.89 19.80 4.92
C GLY A 144 -10.28 20.26 5.38
N ASP A 145 -11.29 20.28 4.51
CA ASP A 145 -12.66 20.62 4.89
C ASP A 145 -13.31 19.47 5.67
N GLU A 146 -13.67 19.71 6.94
CA GLU A 146 -14.27 18.73 7.84
C GLU A 146 -15.66 18.29 7.39
N VAL A 147 -16.48 19.21 6.85
CA VAL A 147 -17.86 18.91 6.45
C VAL A 147 -17.85 18.00 5.22
N ILE A 148 -17.00 18.30 4.25
CA ILE A 148 -16.81 17.46 3.06
C ILE A 148 -16.18 16.13 3.47
N ALA A 149 -15.22 16.12 4.40
CA ALA A 149 -14.62 14.88 4.89
C ALA A 149 -15.65 13.97 5.59
N GLU A 150 -16.56 14.54 6.39
CA GLU A 150 -17.67 13.80 6.99
C GLU A 150 -18.61 13.20 5.95
N ALA A 151 -18.97 13.97 4.91
CA ALA A 151 -19.77 13.46 3.80
C ALA A 151 -19.09 12.27 3.09
N ILE A 152 -17.80 12.41 2.76
CA ILE A 152 -16.99 11.33 2.16
C ILE A 152 -16.96 10.09 3.06
N MET A 153 -16.78 10.27 4.38
CA MET A 153 -16.78 9.17 5.34
C MET A 153 -18.14 8.46 5.43
N LEU A 154 -19.25 9.21 5.38
CA LEU A 154 -20.61 8.65 5.38
C LEU A 154 -20.88 7.83 4.12
N GLU A 155 -20.48 8.33 2.95
CA GLU A 155 -20.56 7.58 1.69
C GLU A 155 -19.75 6.28 1.76
N GLY A 156 -18.50 6.36 2.24
CA GLY A 156 -17.64 5.19 2.42
C GLY A 156 -18.22 4.15 3.40
N LEU A 157 -18.85 4.59 4.48
CA LEU A 157 -19.52 3.72 5.45
C LEU A 157 -20.73 3.00 4.83
N ASN A 158 -21.55 3.72 4.05
CA ASN A 158 -22.70 3.13 3.37
C ASN A 158 -22.28 2.05 2.36
N LEU A 159 -21.18 2.28 1.62
CA LEU A 159 -20.56 1.30 0.73
C LEU A 159 -20.08 0.06 1.50
N ALA A 160 -19.39 0.25 2.62
CA ALA A 160 -18.92 -0.86 3.45
C ALA A 160 -20.08 -1.73 3.99
N ILE A 161 -21.16 -1.09 4.47
CA ILE A 161 -22.37 -1.80 4.94
C ILE A 161 -23.05 -2.56 3.80
N ALA A 162 -23.15 -1.98 2.61
CA ALA A 162 -23.79 -2.63 1.47
C ALA A 162 -23.06 -3.94 1.07
N ILE A 163 -21.74 -3.96 1.18
CA ILE A 163 -20.92 -5.14 0.85
C ILE A 163 -21.10 -6.25 1.90
N THR A 164 -21.01 -5.92 3.19
CA THR A 164 -21.18 -6.91 4.28
C THR A 164 -22.60 -7.48 4.35
N THR A 165 -23.60 -6.71 3.90
CA THR A 165 -24.98 -7.19 3.84
C THR A 165 -25.19 -8.16 2.68
N LYS A 166 -24.59 -7.90 1.51
CA LYS A 166 -24.66 -8.80 0.35
C LYS A 166 -23.91 -10.11 0.54
N SER A 167 -22.85 -10.15 1.35
CA SER A 167 -22.11 -11.38 1.65
C SER A 167 -22.86 -12.36 2.57
N ASN A 168 -23.95 -11.91 3.21
CA ASN A 168 -24.74 -12.69 4.17
C ASN A 168 -26.07 -13.22 3.58
N GLN A 169 -26.28 -13.09 2.26
CA GLN A 169 -27.41 -13.64 1.51
C GLN A 169 -26.94 -14.77 0.59
#